data_AF-A0A5C1E781-F1
#
_entry.id   AF-A0A5C1E781-F1
#
_cell.length_a   1.000
_cell.length_b   1.000
_cell.length_c   1.000
_cell.angle_alpha   90.00
_cell.angle_beta   90.00
_cell.angle_gamma   90.00
#
_symmetry.space_group_name_H-M   'P 1'
#
loop_
_entity.id
_entity.type
_entity.pdbx_description
1 polymer ?
#
loop_
_entity_poly.entity_id
_entity_poly.type
_entity_poly.pdbx_seq_one_letter_code
_entity_poly.pdbx_strand_id
1 'polypeptide(L)'
;MSYRILAALVAGLSLTVAGYIFGLHVASGEQAKRDLAASEAQRQQAVAYAGEILRRQATADGLAADLESARSAQASNNRIIYRDVIRYETLTPAAARVVLDGRWRLLHDAAATGTPTDAAGLATGAADPVEDASAIEVVSDNYEACRGWRAALIGWQEWWEMFKR
;
A
#
# COMPACT_ATOMS: atom_id res chain seq x y z
N MET A 1 -65.32 18.57 -63.14
CA MET A 1 -64.43 18.75 -61.96
C MET A 1 -64.28 17.39 -61.27
N SER A 2 -63.99 16.31 -61.99
CA SER A 2 -62.72 15.87 -62.61
C SER A 2 -61.84 15.12 -61.60
N TYR A 3 -62.13 13.83 -61.41
CA TYR A 3 -61.41 12.78 -60.66
C TYR A 3 -59.87 12.90 -60.70
N ARG A 4 -59.32 13.45 -61.78
CA ARG A 4 -57.89 13.81 -61.93
C ARG A 4 -57.34 14.71 -60.82
N ILE A 5 -58.11 15.71 -60.36
CA ILE A 5 -57.69 16.62 -59.30
C ILE A 5 -57.63 15.87 -57.96
N LEU A 6 -58.63 15.04 -57.68
CA LEU A 6 -58.67 14.21 -56.47
C LEU A 6 -57.51 13.21 -56.45
N ALA A 7 -57.24 12.53 -57.57
CA ALA A 7 -56.13 11.60 -57.71
C ALA A 7 -54.77 12.29 -57.52
N ALA A 8 -54.60 13.50 -58.06
CA ALA A 8 -53.38 14.29 -57.87
C ALA A 8 -53.17 14.70 -56.40
N LEU A 9 -54.24 15.08 -55.70
CA LEU A 9 -54.18 15.43 -54.27
C LEU A 9 -53.82 14.22 -53.40
N VAL A 10 -54.43 13.06 -53.68
CA VAL A 10 -54.12 11.81 -52.96
C VAL A 10 -52.67 11.37 -53.22
N ALA A 11 -52.20 11.43 -54.47
CA ALA A 11 -50.81 11.12 -54.81
C ALA A 11 -49.84 12.10 -54.12
N GLY A 12 -50.13 13.41 -54.12
CA GLY A 12 -49.32 14.40 -53.43
C GLY A 12 -49.23 14.16 -51.93
N LEU A 13 -50.36 13.85 -51.27
CA LEU A 13 -50.41 13.52 -49.86
C LEU A 13 -49.67 12.21 -49.54
N SER A 14 -49.76 11.22 -50.42
CA SER A 14 -49.10 9.93 -50.22
C SER A 14 -47.56 10.08 -50.29
N LEU A 15 -47.08 10.93 -51.21
CA LEU A 15 -45.65 11.24 -51.33
C LEU A 15 -45.10 12.02 -50.13
N THR A 16 -45.85 12.97 -49.59
CA THR A 16 -45.41 13.71 -48.40
C THR A 16 -45.37 12.82 -47.16
N VAL A 17 -46.37 11.95 -46.96
CA VAL A 17 -46.39 10.97 -45.87
C VAL A 17 -45.25 9.97 -46.01
N ALA A 18 -45.02 9.41 -47.21
CA ALA A 18 -43.93 8.48 -47.45
C ALA A 18 -42.55 9.14 -47.21
N GLY A 19 -42.36 10.39 -47.69
CA GLY A 19 -41.15 11.16 -47.44
C GLY A 19 -40.91 11.45 -45.96
N TYR A 20 -41.96 11.78 -45.21
CA TYR A 20 -41.88 12.00 -43.77
C TYR A 20 -41.49 10.72 -43.01
N ILE A 21 -42.12 9.59 -43.32
CA ILE A 21 -41.80 8.28 -42.72
C ILE A 21 -40.34 7.89 -43.02
N PHE A 22 -39.92 8.06 -44.27
CA PHE A 22 -38.53 7.78 -44.67
C PHE A 22 -37.55 8.68 -43.91
N GLY A 23 -37.84 9.98 -43.79
CA GLY A 23 -37.03 10.92 -43.02
C GLY A 23 -36.90 10.53 -41.55
N LEU A 24 -37.99 10.13 -40.90
CA LEU A 24 -37.97 9.61 -39.52
C LEU A 24 -37.14 8.34 -39.39
N HIS A 25 -37.21 7.44 -40.38
CA HIS A 25 -36.44 6.20 -40.37
C HIS A 25 -34.93 6.47 -40.51
N VAL A 26 -34.54 7.37 -41.41
CA VAL A 26 -33.13 7.79 -41.56
C VAL A 26 -32.63 8.49 -40.29
N ALA A 27 -33.40 9.44 -39.75
CA ALA A 27 -33.03 10.17 -38.54
C ALA A 27 -32.87 9.24 -37.32
N SER A 28 -33.80 8.30 -37.13
CA SER A 28 -33.71 7.31 -36.04
C SER A 28 -32.55 6.33 -36.23
N GLY A 29 -32.25 5.93 -37.48
CA GLY A 29 -31.08 5.12 -37.81
C GLY A 29 -29.75 5.84 -37.52
N GLU A 30 -29.65 7.14 -37.83
CA GLU A 30 -28.48 7.95 -37.47
C GLU A 30 -28.32 8.11 -35.96
N GLN A 31 -29.42 8.35 -35.25
CA GLN A 31 -29.41 8.45 -33.78
C GLN A 31 -28.96 7.13 -33.14
N ALA A 32 -29.51 6.00 -33.58
CA ALA A 32 -29.10 4.68 -33.08
C ALA A 32 -27.60 4.39 -33.30
N LYS A 33 -27.05 4.82 -34.45
CA LYS A 33 -25.60 4.72 -34.71
C LYS A 33 -24.77 5.57 -33.76
N ARG A 34 -25.22 6.79 -33.46
CA ARG A 34 -24.54 7.69 -32.49
C ARG A 34 -24.60 7.13 -31.07
N ASP A 35 -25.76 6.60 -30.67
CA ASP A 35 -25.95 6.01 -29.34
C ASP A 35 -25.08 4.75 -29.19
N LEU A 36 -24.99 3.92 -30.23
CA LEU A 36 -24.09 2.76 -30.24
C LEU A 36 -22.62 3.17 -30.12
N ALA A 37 -22.18 4.15 -30.90
CA ALA A 37 -20.80 4.67 -30.82
C ALA A 37 -20.48 5.29 -29.45
N ALA A 38 -21.43 6.01 -28.84
CA ALA A 38 -21.28 6.57 -27.50
C ALA A 38 -21.17 5.47 -26.42
N SER A 39 -22.01 4.44 -26.51
CA SER A 39 -21.98 3.28 -25.62
C SER A 39 -20.67 2.50 -25.75
N GLU A 40 -20.18 2.30 -26.98
CA GLU A 40 -18.89 1.65 -27.23
C GLU A 40 -17.72 2.45 -26.65
N ALA A 41 -17.72 3.78 -26.84
CA ALA A 41 -16.71 4.66 -26.25
C ALA A 41 -16.72 4.60 -24.72
N GLN A 42 -17.90 4.64 -24.10
CA GLN A 42 -18.05 4.51 -22.66
C GLN A 42 -17.56 3.15 -22.16
N ARG A 43 -17.86 2.07 -22.88
CA ARG A 43 -17.38 0.72 -22.54
C ARG A 43 -15.86 0.63 -22.64
N GLN A 44 -15.26 1.20 -23.68
CA GLN A 44 -13.80 1.23 -23.85
C GLN A 44 -13.13 2.00 -22.70
N GLN A 45 -13.68 3.15 -22.30
CA GLN A 45 -13.18 3.90 -21.16
C GLN A 45 -13.29 3.11 -19.84
N ALA A 46 -14.41 2.44 -19.61
CA ALA A 46 -14.61 1.60 -18.43
C ALA A 46 -13.61 0.43 -18.38
N VAL A 47 -13.37 -0.23 -19.51
CA VAL A 47 -12.38 -1.32 -19.61
C VAL A 47 -10.96 -0.80 -19.38
N ALA A 48 -10.59 0.34 -19.97
CA ALA A 48 -9.28 0.95 -19.77
C ALA A 48 -9.04 1.33 -18.30
N TYR A 49 -10.07 1.92 -17.66
CA TYR A 49 -10.02 2.27 -16.24
C TYR A 49 -9.90 1.02 -15.34
N ALA A 50 -10.69 -0.02 -15.62
CA ALA A 50 -10.59 -1.29 -14.89
C ALA A 50 -9.21 -1.95 -15.04
N GLY A 51 -8.64 -1.92 -16.25
CA GLY A 51 -7.28 -2.41 -16.50
C GLY A 51 -6.22 -1.67 -15.70
N GLU A 52 -6.34 -0.34 -15.59
CA GLU A 52 -5.42 0.47 -14.78
C GLU A 52 -5.54 0.17 -13.27
N ILE A 53 -6.76 -0.06 -12.77
CA ILE A 53 -6.96 -0.51 -11.38
C ILE A 53 -6.27 -1.85 -11.15
N LEU A 54 -6.46 -2.83 -12.03
CA LEU A 54 -5.84 -4.15 -11.91
C LEU A 54 -4.31 -4.07 -11.93
N ARG A 55 -3.74 -3.23 -12.80
CA ARG A 55 -2.30 -3.01 -12.86
C ARG A 55 -1.75 -2.41 -11.56
N ARG A 56 -2.44 -1.42 -11.01
CA ARG A 56 -2.09 -0.81 -9.72
C ARG A 56 -2.18 -1.82 -8.58
N GLN A 57 -3.24 -2.62 -8.56
CA GLN A 57 -3.42 -3.68 -7.56
C GLN A 57 -2.29 -4.70 -7.64
N ALA A 58 -1.97 -5.22 -8.83
CA ALA A 58 -0.90 -6.19 -9.00
C ALA A 58 0.48 -5.65 -8.56
N THR A 59 0.73 -4.35 -8.80
CA THR A 59 1.98 -3.72 -8.35
C THR A 59 2.02 -3.59 -6.82
N ALA A 60 0.89 -3.22 -6.20
CA ALA A 60 0.79 -3.16 -4.74
C ALA A 60 0.93 -4.55 -4.08
N ASP A 61 0.32 -5.58 -4.68
CA ASP A 61 0.43 -6.96 -4.21
C ASP A 61 1.87 -7.49 -4.32
N GLY A 62 2.58 -7.13 -5.40
CA GLY A 62 4.00 -7.43 -5.56
C GLY A 62 4.86 -6.80 -4.46
N LEU A 63 4.67 -5.50 -4.19
CA LEU A 63 5.36 -4.81 -3.11
C LEU A 63 5.06 -5.42 -1.74
N ALA A 64 3.81 -5.81 -1.50
CA ALA A 64 3.43 -6.48 -0.25
C ALA A 64 4.14 -7.83 -0.08
N ALA A 65 4.25 -8.62 -1.16
CA ALA A 65 4.97 -9.89 -1.15
C ALA A 65 6.47 -9.70 -0.89
N ASP A 66 7.10 -8.70 -1.51
CA ASP A 66 8.52 -8.39 -1.31
C ASP A 66 8.80 -7.95 0.13
N LEU A 67 7.93 -7.11 0.71
CA LEU A 67 8.03 -6.70 2.11
C LEU A 67 7.88 -7.88 3.08
N GLU A 68 6.96 -8.81 2.80
CA GLU A 68 6.77 -9.99 3.64
C GLU A 68 7.96 -10.95 3.55
N SER A 69 8.52 -11.13 2.35
CA SER A 69 9.74 -11.92 2.14
C SER A 69 10.93 -11.32 2.92
N ALA A 70 11.12 -9.99 2.84
CA ALA A 70 12.16 -9.29 3.57
C ALA A 70 11.97 -9.43 5.11
N ARG A 71 10.74 -9.29 5.61
CA ARG A 71 10.42 -9.51 7.03
C ARG A 71 10.72 -10.93 7.48
N SER A 72 10.36 -11.93 6.68
CA SER A 72 10.62 -13.35 6.98
C SER A 72 12.12 -13.65 7.04
N ALA A 73 12.90 -13.13 6.08
CA ALA A 73 14.36 -13.28 6.08
C ALA A 73 14.99 -12.63 7.32
N GLN A 74 14.49 -11.44 7.69
CA GLN A 74 14.93 -10.72 8.89
C GLN A 74 14.63 -11.49 10.18
N ALA A 75 13.43 -12.04 10.32
CA ALA A 75 13.02 -12.81 11.50
C ALA A 75 13.91 -14.05 11.72
N SER A 76 14.33 -14.71 10.62
CA SER A 76 15.30 -15.80 10.68
C SER A 76 16.66 -15.34 11.26
N ASN A 77 17.15 -14.19 10.81
CA ASN A 77 18.40 -13.61 11.32
C ASN A 77 18.29 -13.24 12.80
N ASN A 78 17.17 -12.63 13.22
CA ASN A 78 16.94 -12.30 14.62
C ASN A 78 16.94 -13.56 15.49
N ARG A 79 16.27 -14.63 15.06
CA ARG A 79 16.29 -15.93 15.76
C ARG A 79 17.70 -16.50 15.90
N ILE A 80 18.55 -16.37 14.89
CA ILE A 80 19.96 -16.76 14.96
C ILE A 80 20.69 -15.94 16.03
N ILE A 81 20.50 -14.62 16.02
CA ILE A 81 21.11 -13.71 17.00
C ILE A 81 20.69 -14.07 18.43
N TYR A 82 19.39 -14.25 18.71
CA TYR A 82 18.93 -14.64 20.05
C TYR A 82 19.50 -15.99 20.50
N ARG A 83 19.53 -16.98 19.60
CA ARG A 83 20.14 -18.28 19.89
C ARG A 83 21.62 -18.11 20.24
N ASP A 84 22.33 -17.26 19.51
CA ASP A 84 23.75 -17.02 19.73
C ASP A 84 23.97 -16.27 21.06
N VAL A 85 23.12 -15.32 21.44
CA VAL A 85 23.14 -14.66 22.77
C VAL A 85 23.01 -15.71 23.89
N ILE A 86 22.00 -16.58 23.84
CA ILE A 86 21.79 -17.64 24.84
C ILE A 86 22.99 -18.61 24.87
N ARG A 87 23.53 -18.93 23.69
CA ARG A 87 24.72 -19.79 23.58
C ARG A 87 25.94 -19.15 24.21
N TYR A 88 26.16 -17.86 24.00
CA TYR A 88 27.30 -17.17 24.60
C TYR A 88 27.12 -17.01 26.10
N GLU A 89 25.90 -16.75 26.59
CA GLU A 89 25.62 -16.74 28.02
C GLU A 89 25.95 -18.09 28.69
N THR A 90 25.56 -19.21 28.06
CA THR A 90 25.79 -20.56 28.59
C THR A 90 27.25 -21.01 28.48
N LEU A 91 27.98 -20.59 27.44
CA LEU A 91 29.39 -20.96 27.25
C LEU A 91 30.37 -20.05 28.00
N THR A 92 29.97 -18.82 28.33
CA THR A 92 30.83 -17.86 29.02
C THR A 92 30.99 -18.27 30.49
N PRO A 93 32.22 -18.56 30.95
CA PRO A 93 32.47 -18.85 32.37
C PRO A 93 31.98 -17.71 33.25
N ALA A 94 31.45 -18.00 34.44
CA ALA A 94 30.93 -16.98 35.35
C ALA A 94 31.96 -15.86 35.64
N ALA A 95 33.25 -16.19 35.69
CA ALA A 95 34.33 -15.22 35.90
C ALA A 95 34.57 -14.26 34.73
N ALA A 96 34.01 -14.54 33.55
CA ALA A 96 34.10 -13.72 32.35
C ALA A 96 32.80 -12.95 32.06
N ARG A 97 31.75 -13.13 32.86
CA ARG A 97 30.50 -12.37 32.77
C ARG A 97 30.71 -10.96 33.32
N VAL A 98 30.09 -9.98 32.67
CA VAL A 98 30.13 -8.58 33.09
C VAL A 98 28.78 -8.20 33.67
N VAL A 99 28.81 -7.67 34.89
CA VAL A 99 27.66 -6.97 35.48
C VAL A 99 27.82 -5.49 35.21
N LEU A 100 26.89 -4.92 34.44
CA LEU A 100 26.81 -3.50 34.20
C LEU A 100 26.15 -2.83 35.41
N ASP A 101 26.74 -1.73 35.87
CA ASP A 101 26.18 -1.00 37.00
C ASP A 101 24.81 -0.38 36.67
N GLY A 102 24.05 -0.02 37.71
CA GLY A 102 22.76 0.64 37.55
C GLY A 102 22.83 1.98 36.81
N ARG A 103 24.00 2.63 36.81
CA ARG A 103 24.21 3.90 36.10
C ARG A 103 24.17 3.68 34.59
N TRP A 104 24.71 2.57 34.08
CA TRP A 104 24.58 2.18 32.67
C TRP A 104 23.11 2.10 32.26
N ARG A 105 22.27 1.43 33.06
CA ARG A 105 20.84 1.29 32.78
C ARG A 105 20.13 2.64 32.71
N LEU A 106 20.38 3.52 33.69
CA LEU A 106 19.81 4.87 33.70
C LEU A 106 20.20 5.70 32.47
N LEU A 107 21.45 5.59 32.01
CA LEU A 107 21.93 6.28 30.80
C LEU A 107 21.34 5.66 29.53
N HIS A 108 21.24 4.33 29.47
CA HIS A 108 20.64 3.61 28.37
C HIS A 108 19.16 3.99 28.20
N ASP A 109 18.38 3.97 29.28
CA ASP A 109 16.95 4.31 29.25
C ASP A 109 16.73 5.79 28.88
N ALA A 110 17.59 6.69 29.37
CA ALA A 110 17.57 8.09 28.96
C ALA A 110 17.84 8.27 27.46
N ALA A 111 18.82 7.54 26.92
CA ALA A 111 19.14 7.56 25.50
C ALA A 111 18.01 6.97 24.65
N ALA A 112 17.41 5.85 25.08
CA ALA A 112 16.33 5.17 24.37
C ALA A 112 15.03 6.01 24.33
N THR A 113 14.72 6.72 25.40
CA THR A 113 13.51 7.55 25.51
C THR A 113 13.70 9.00 25.06
N GLY A 114 14.95 9.45 24.90
CA GLY A 114 15.28 10.85 24.67
C GLY A 114 15.00 11.76 25.87
N THR A 115 14.75 11.19 27.06
CA THR A 115 14.47 11.94 28.28
C THR A 115 15.68 11.91 29.19
N PRO A 116 16.26 13.06 29.57
CA PRO A 116 17.40 13.10 30.49
C PRO A 116 17.07 12.44 31.82
N THR A 117 18.00 11.61 32.32
CA THR A 117 17.91 11.04 33.67
C THR A 117 18.38 12.05 34.72
N ASP A 118 17.90 11.90 35.96
CA ASP A 118 18.27 12.77 37.07
C ASP A 118 19.73 12.54 37.52
N ALA A 119 20.44 13.64 37.76
CA ALA A 119 21.85 13.61 38.16
C ALA A 119 22.06 12.98 39.54
N ALA A 120 21.11 13.13 40.47
CA ALA A 120 21.21 12.51 41.78
C ALA A 120 21.03 10.99 41.68
N GLY A 121 20.08 10.50 40.88
CA GLY A 121 19.92 9.07 40.58
C GLY A 121 21.14 8.44 39.88
N LEU A 122 21.78 9.16 38.96
CA LEU A 122 23.03 8.74 38.31
C LEU A 122 24.23 8.65 39.25
N ALA A 123 24.30 9.55 40.24
CA ALA A 123 25.40 9.60 41.19
C ALA A 123 25.32 8.47 42.23
N THR A 124 24.10 8.09 42.60
CA THR A 124 23.86 7.00 43.56
C THR A 124 23.78 5.62 42.90
N GLY A 125 23.69 5.54 41.57
CA GLY A 125 23.47 4.29 40.87
C GLY A 125 22.14 3.65 41.27
N ALA A 126 21.09 4.45 41.41
CA ALA A 126 19.83 4.06 42.05
C ALA A 126 19.07 2.90 41.37
N ALA A 127 19.48 2.49 40.18
CA ALA A 127 18.90 1.35 39.48
C ALA A 127 19.66 0.05 39.81
N ASP A 128 18.96 -1.08 39.71
CA ASP A 128 19.60 -2.38 39.88
C ASP A 128 20.64 -2.63 38.78
N PRO A 129 21.81 -3.21 39.12
CA PRO A 129 22.77 -3.70 38.12
C PRO A 129 22.12 -4.72 37.17
N VAL A 130 22.66 -4.82 35.96
CA VAL A 130 22.15 -5.70 34.91
C VAL A 130 23.27 -6.58 34.36
N GLU A 131 22.97 -7.86 34.17
CA GLU A 131 23.90 -8.79 33.52
C GLU A 131 24.07 -8.43 32.03
N ASP A 132 25.28 -8.62 31.50
CA ASP A 132 25.61 -8.38 30.09
C ASP A 132 24.66 -9.09 29.11
N ALA A 133 24.26 -10.32 29.40
CA ALA A 133 23.32 -11.12 28.62
C ALA A 133 21.93 -10.45 28.52
N SER A 134 21.42 -9.92 29.64
CA SER A 134 20.15 -9.19 29.64
C SER A 134 20.27 -7.85 28.93
N ALA A 135 21.41 -7.16 29.07
CA ALA A 135 21.65 -5.91 28.37
C ALA A 135 21.73 -6.10 26.84
N ILE A 136 22.42 -7.15 26.37
CA ILE A 136 22.53 -7.43 24.93
C ILE A 136 21.19 -7.88 24.34
N GLU A 137 20.36 -8.59 25.11
CA GLU A 137 18.99 -8.94 24.71
C GLU A 137 18.17 -7.67 24.45
N VAL A 138 18.11 -6.73 25.40
CA VAL A 138 17.40 -5.45 25.25
C VAL A 138 17.90 -4.64 24.04
N VAL A 139 19.22 -4.57 23.84
CA VAL A 139 19.81 -3.87 22.69
C VAL A 139 19.44 -4.57 21.37
N SER A 140 19.39 -5.90 21.37
CA SER A 140 19.00 -6.70 20.20
C SER A 140 17.53 -6.46 19.84
N ASP A 141 16.64 -6.46 20.83
CA ASP A 141 15.21 -6.14 20.68
C ASP A 141 15.02 -4.74 20.07
N ASN A 142 15.73 -3.75 20.62
CA ASN A 142 15.67 -2.37 20.14
C ASN A 142 16.11 -2.27 18.68
N TYR A 143 17.20 -2.96 18.30
CA TYR A 143 17.64 -2.96 16.91
C TYR A 143 16.71 -3.73 15.99
N GLU A 144 16.09 -4.81 16.45
CA GLU A 144 15.04 -5.50 15.71
C GLU A 144 13.87 -4.56 15.40
N ALA A 145 13.35 -3.86 16.41
CA ALA A 145 12.28 -2.88 16.25
C ALA A 145 12.69 -1.76 15.28
N CYS A 146 13.89 -1.19 15.44
CA CYS A 146 14.41 -0.16 14.53
C CYS A 146 14.47 -0.62 13.08
N ARG A 147 14.97 -1.84 12.83
CA ARG A 147 15.03 -2.38 11.47
C ARG A 147 13.62 -2.64 10.91
N GLY A 148 12.69 -3.09 11.74
CA GLY A 148 11.28 -3.27 11.38
C GLY A 148 10.61 -1.96 10.97
N TRP A 149 10.77 -0.90 11.76
CA TRP A 149 10.26 0.43 11.42
C TRP A 149 10.90 1.00 10.16
N ARG A 150 12.22 0.84 9.99
CA ARG A 150 12.92 1.25 8.76
C ARG A 150 12.36 0.56 7.53
N ALA A 151 12.16 -0.75 7.58
CA ALA A 151 11.57 -1.51 6.47
C ALA A 151 10.14 -1.05 6.16
N ALA A 152 9.33 -0.80 7.18
CA ALA A 152 7.97 -0.27 7.00
C ALA A 152 8.00 1.12 6.34
N LEU A 153 8.87 2.03 6.79
CA LEU A 153 8.99 3.36 6.21
C LEU A 153 9.41 3.33 4.74
N ILE A 154 10.42 2.51 4.40
CA ILE A 154 10.86 2.31 3.01
C ILE A 154 9.70 1.80 2.16
N GLY A 155 8.98 0.76 2.62
CA GLY A 155 7.82 0.24 1.91
C GLY A 155 6.71 1.28 1.70
N TRP A 156 6.47 2.14 2.70
CA TRP A 156 5.55 3.27 2.56
C TRP A 156 6.02 4.30 1.53
N GLN A 157 7.31 4.62 1.49
CA GLN A 157 7.89 5.53 0.50
C GLN A 157 7.75 4.95 -0.91
N GLU A 158 8.11 3.68 -1.11
CA GLU A 158 7.97 2.99 -2.39
C GLU A 158 6.52 2.94 -2.86
N TRP A 159 5.60 2.59 -1.96
CA TRP A 159 4.17 2.64 -2.23
C TRP A 159 3.75 4.06 -2.66
N TRP A 160 4.12 5.08 -1.90
CA TRP A 160 3.74 6.46 -2.21
C TRP A 160 4.25 6.93 -3.58
N GLU A 161 5.50 6.61 -3.93
CA GLU A 161 6.08 6.94 -5.23
C GLU A 161 5.31 6.31 -6.40
N MET A 162 4.68 5.14 -6.20
CA MET A 162 3.85 4.51 -7.23
C MET A 162 2.51 5.22 -7.48
N PHE A 163 1.99 5.95 -6.48
CA PHE A 163 0.65 6.55 -6.54
C PHE A 163 0.66 8.08 -6.60
N LYS A 164 1.76 8.74 -6.21
CA LYS A 164 1.91 10.18 -6.41
C LYS A 164 1.96 10.44 -7.92
N ARG A 165 1.07 11.32 -8.39
CA ARG A 165 0.96 11.71 -9.79
C ARG A 165 1.98 12.77 -10.14
#